data_AF-A0A848FLB7-F1
#
_entry.id   AF-A0A848FLB7-F1
#
_cell.length_a   1.000
_cell.length_b   1.000
_cell.length_c   1.000
_cell.angle_alpha   90.00
_cell.angle_beta   90.00
_cell.angle_gamma   90.00
#
_symmetry.space_group_name_H-M   'P 1'
#
loop_
_entity.id
_entity.type
_entity.pdbx_description
1 polymer ?
#
loop_
_entity_poly.entity_id
_entity_poly.type
_entity_poly.pdbx_seq_one_letter_code
_entity_poly.pdbx_strand_id
1 'polypeptide(L)'
;MIDTLPIEQAFNIARVELIYRNQIKPSERPKIKEAKDAYKLFLDNWDKDKIQLVEQFKIMLLDRSNRCMAISEVATGGITWTFGVKRF
;
A
#
# COMPACT_ATOMS: atom_id res chain seq x y z
N MET A 1 44.56 8.88 18.83
CA MET A 1 44.14 7.47 18.81
C MET A 1 42.65 7.47 18.53
N ILE A 2 42.25 6.86 17.41
CA ILE A 2 40.89 6.87 16.90
C ILE A 2 40.30 5.52 17.31
N ASP A 3 39.35 5.52 18.24
CA ASP A 3 38.71 4.29 18.71
C ASP A 3 37.79 3.78 17.60
N THR A 4 38.26 2.79 16.87
CA THR A 4 37.46 2.05 15.89
C THR A 4 36.42 1.20 16.62
N LEU A 5 35.18 1.66 16.65
CA LEU A 5 34.04 0.86 17.08
C LEU A 5 33.89 -0.37 16.14
N PRO A 6 33.76 -1.59 16.67
CA PRO A 6 33.58 -2.79 15.85
C PRO A 6 32.27 -2.69 15.06
N ILE A 7 32.37 -2.90 13.74
CA ILE A 7 31.30 -2.74 12.74
C ILE A 7 30.11 -3.72 12.97
N GLU A 8 30.24 -4.70 13.87
CA GLU A 8 29.21 -5.71 14.14
C GLU A 8 28.00 -5.24 14.98
N GLN A 9 28.09 -4.13 15.72
CA GLN A 9 27.00 -3.69 16.62
C GLN A 9 26.05 -2.64 15.99
N ALA A 10 26.27 -2.24 14.73
CA ALA A 10 25.63 -1.07 14.12
C ALA A 10 24.24 -1.31 13.48
N PHE A 11 23.67 -2.52 13.54
CA PHE A 11 22.48 -2.86 12.74
C PHE A 11 21.21 -3.24 13.53
N ASN A 12 21.13 -2.98 14.84
CA ASN A 12 19.86 -3.13 15.55
C ASN A 12 19.10 -1.79 15.61
N ILE A 13 18.63 -1.36 14.44
CA ILE A 13 17.85 -0.13 14.28
C ILE A 13 16.39 -0.42 14.63
N ALA A 14 15.81 0.40 15.51
CA ALA A 14 14.38 0.31 15.84
C ALA A 14 13.53 0.71 14.62
N ARG A 15 12.67 -0.19 14.17
CA ARG A 15 11.70 0.10 13.10
C ARG A 15 10.55 0.92 13.68
N VAL A 16 10.50 2.20 13.35
CA VAL A 16 9.40 3.08 13.73
C VAL A 16 8.34 3.04 12.64
N GLU A 17 7.18 2.44 12.92
CA GLU A 17 6.04 2.43 12.00
C GLU A 17 5.00 3.47 12.45
N LEU A 18 4.89 4.57 11.69
CA LEU A 18 3.86 5.57 11.90
C LEU A 18 2.58 5.15 11.16
N ILE A 19 1.64 4.51 11.86
CA ILE A 19 0.37 4.09 11.25
C ILE A 19 -0.67 5.20 11.43
N TYR A 20 -0.79 6.08 10.44
CA TYR A 20 -1.89 7.05 10.39
C TYR A 20 -3.18 6.35 9.97
N ARG A 21 -4.10 6.14 10.92
CA ARG A 21 -5.43 5.56 10.65
C ARG A 21 -6.45 6.69 10.54
N ASN A 22 -6.73 7.15 9.32
CA ASN A 22 -7.87 8.03 9.11
C ASN A 22 -9.17 7.27 9.41
N GLN A 23 -9.83 7.58 10.52
CA GLN A 23 -11.11 6.96 10.88
C GLN A 23 -12.25 7.66 10.13
N ILE A 24 -12.35 7.41 8.83
CA ILE A 24 -13.50 7.84 8.04
C ILE A 24 -14.72 7.08 8.58
N LYS A 25 -15.76 7.83 8.96
CA LYS A 25 -17.01 7.25 9.45
C LYS A 25 -17.55 6.27 8.40
N PRO A 26 -18.05 5.09 8.80
CA PRO A 26 -18.57 4.09 7.86
C PRO A 26 -19.64 4.63 6.88
N SER A 27 -20.40 5.65 7.30
CA SER A 27 -21.44 6.30 6.49
C SER A 27 -20.90 7.20 5.38
N GLU A 28 -19.68 7.73 5.53
CA GLU A 28 -19.02 8.62 4.55
C GLU A 28 -18.15 7.84 3.56
N ARG A 29 -18.03 6.51 3.75
CA ARG A 29 -17.23 5.66 2.87
C ARG A 29 -17.89 5.52 1.50
N PRO A 30 -17.10 5.58 0.41
CA PRO A 30 -17.65 5.43 -0.93
C PRO A 30 -18.23 4.02 -1.09
N LYS A 31 -19.49 3.96 -1.53
CA LYS A 31 -20.19 2.71 -1.84
C LYS A 31 -20.02 2.41 -3.32
N ILE A 32 -19.59 1.19 -3.62
CA ILE A 32 -19.41 0.71 -4.98
C ILE A 32 -20.68 0.01 -5.41
N LYS A 33 -21.31 0.54 -6.45
CA LYS A 33 -22.47 -0.09 -7.07
C LYS A 33 -22.10 -0.78 -8.37
N GLU A 34 -21.17 -0.19 -9.11
CA GLU A 34 -20.78 -0.66 -10.44
C GLU A 34 -19.26 -0.77 -10.59
N ALA A 35 -18.81 -1.57 -11.56
CA ALA A 35 -17.39 -1.73 -11.87
C ALA A 35 -16.71 -0.39 -12.21
N LYS A 36 -17.46 0.57 -12.78
CA LYS A 36 -16.98 1.92 -13.08
C LYS A 36 -16.61 2.71 -11.83
N ASP A 37 -17.36 2.56 -10.74
CA ASP A 37 -17.07 3.19 -9.46
C ASP A 37 -15.77 2.64 -8.87
N ALA A 38 -15.59 1.32 -8.95
CA ALA A 38 -14.36 0.66 -8.51
C ALA A 38 -13.15 1.13 -9.31
N TYR A 39 -13.27 1.21 -10.65
CA TYR A 39 -12.20 1.74 -11.51
C TYR A 39 -11.82 3.17 -11.13
N LYS A 40 -12.81 4.04 -10.93
CA LYS A 40 -12.58 5.43 -10.54
C LYS A 40 -11.83 5.53 -9.20
N LEU A 41 -12.27 4.77 -8.20
CA LEU A 41 -11.62 4.71 -6.88
C LEU A 41 -10.18 4.19 -6.95
N PHE A 42 -9.94 3.15 -7.76
CA PHE A 42 -8.60 2.66 -7.99
C PHE A 42 -7.72 3.72 -8.65
N LEU A 43 -8.21 4.37 -9.71
CA LEU A 43 -7.46 5.38 -10.46
C LEU A 43 -7.16 6.63 -9.61
N ASP A 44 -8.11 7.09 -8.80
CA ASP A 44 -7.94 8.22 -7.89
C ASP A 44 -6.89 7.94 -6.80
N ASN A 45 -6.72 6.66 -6.41
CA ASN A 45 -5.74 6.21 -5.42
C ASN A 45 -4.47 5.58 -6.06
N TRP A 46 -4.36 5.64 -7.40
CA TRP A 46 -3.20 5.12 -8.12
C TRP A 46 -2.20 6.24 -8.40
N ASP A 47 -0.92 5.89 -8.36
CA ASP A 47 0.16 6.78 -8.76
C ASP A 47 0.27 6.78 -10.29
N LYS A 48 -0.21 7.86 -10.93
CA LYS A 48 -0.26 7.97 -12.40
C LYS A 48 1.12 7.90 -13.04
N ASP A 49 2.17 8.30 -12.32
CA ASP A 49 3.54 8.23 -12.82
C ASP A 49 4.07 6.79 -12.84
N LYS A 50 3.50 5.90 -12.02
CA LYS A 50 3.88 4.49 -11.93
C LYS A 50 3.05 3.55 -12.80
N ILE A 51 1.84 3.96 -13.19
CA ILE A 51 0.89 3.08 -13.88
C ILE A 51 1.40 2.54 -15.23
N GLN A 52 2.32 3.27 -15.89
CA GLN A 52 2.94 2.86 -17.14
C GLN A 52 4.35 2.27 -16.95
N LEU A 53 4.91 2.41 -15.75
CA LEU A 53 6.33 2.17 -15.46
C LEU A 53 6.54 0.83 -14.77
N VAL A 54 5.61 0.44 -13.89
CA VAL A 54 5.68 -0.80 -13.10
C VAL A 54 4.30 -1.45 -12.99
N GLU A 55 4.27 -2.78 -12.99
CA GLU A 55 3.06 -3.52 -12.67
C GLU A 55 2.79 -3.40 -11.18
N GLN A 56 1.59 -2.97 -10.80
CA GLN A 56 1.18 -2.95 -9.40
C GLN A 56 -0.13 -3.72 -9.24
N PHE A 57 -0.19 -4.53 -8.19
CA PHE A 57 -1.36 -5.28 -7.81
C PHE A 57 -1.92 -4.68 -6.52
N LYS A 58 -3.09 -4.04 -6.63
CA LYS A 58 -3.82 -3.47 -5.49
C LYS A 58 -5.12 -4.24 -5.27
N ILE A 59 -5.44 -4.46 -4.01
CA ILE A 59 -6.70 -5.04 -3.57
C ILE A 59 -7.56 -3.97 -2.91
N MET A 60 -8.87 -4.07 -3.10
CA MET A 60 -9.84 -3.23 -2.43
C MET A 60 -10.64 -4.07 -1.45
N LEU A 61 -10.68 -3.62 -0.20
CA LEU A 61 -11.39 -4.27 0.89
C LEU A 61 -12.78 -3.65 0.99
N LEU A 62 -13.80 -4.48 0.84
CA LEU A 62 -15.21 -4.08 0.90
C LEU A 62 -15.90 -4.67 2.13
N ASP A 63 -16.80 -3.89 2.69
CA ASP A 63 -17.78 -4.38 3.68
C ASP A 63 -18.95 -5.11 2.98
N ARG A 64 -19.81 -5.82 3.74
CA ARG A 64 -21.01 -6.53 3.23
C ARG A 64 -22.00 -5.62 2.49
N SER A 65 -21.93 -4.31 2.71
CA SER A 65 -22.72 -3.30 2.00
C SER A 65 -22.02 -2.72 0.76
N ASN A 66 -20.95 -3.36 0.27
CA ASN A 66 -20.08 -2.90 -0.83
C ASN A 66 -19.48 -1.51 -0.59
N ARG A 67 -19.19 -1.17 0.68
CA ARG A 67 -18.50 0.07 1.03
C ARG A 67 -17.01 -0.16 1.05
N CYS A 68 -16.25 0.71 0.38
CA CYS A 68 -14.79 0.64 0.38
C CYS A 68 -14.24 0.99 1.77
N MET A 69 -13.58 0.03 2.41
CA MET A 69 -12.93 0.20 3.69
C MET A 69 -11.49 0.67 3.51
N ALA A 70 -10.76 0.04 2.60
CA ALA A 70 -9.36 0.35 2.32
C ALA A 70 -8.96 -0.17 0.95
N ILE A 71 -7.94 0.47 0.37
CA ILE A 71 -7.22 -0.01 -0.80
C ILE A 71 -5.80 -0.29 -0.35
N SER A 72 -5.30 -1.50 -0.61
CA SER A 72 -3.96 -1.93 -0.22
C SER A 72 -3.17 -2.41 -1.44
N GLU A 73 -1.93 -1.98 -1.53
CA GLU A 73 -1.00 -2.44 -2.56
C GLU A 73 -0.27 -3.69 -2.05
N VAL A 74 -0.51 -4.81 -2.73
CA VAL A 74 -0.02 -6.13 -2.32
C VAL A 74 1.32 -6.44 -2.98
N ALA A 75 1.48 -6.05 -4.23
CA ALA A 75 2.73 -6.23 -4.97
C ALA A 75 2.96 -5.06 -5.91
N THR A 76 4.22 -4.71 -6.09
CA THR A 76 4.69 -3.81 -7.15
C THR A 76 5.94 -4.45 -7.74
N GLY A 77 5.97 -4.66 -9.05
CA GLY A 77 7.01 -5.40 -9.75
C GLY A 77 7.20 -4.94 -11.20
N GLY A 78 8.34 -5.30 -11.77
CA GLY A 78 8.61 -5.16 -13.21
C GLY A 78 8.30 -6.45 -13.96
N ILE A 79 8.20 -6.33 -15.29
CA ILE A 79 7.80 -7.31 -16.33
C ILE A 79 8.52 -8.69 -16.27
N THR A 80 9.53 -8.85 -15.42
CA THR A 80 10.49 -9.97 -15.43
C THR A 80 10.60 -10.72 -14.09
N TRP A 81 9.48 -11.00 -13.44
CA TRP A 81 9.39 -11.84 -12.24
C TRP A 81 9.90 -11.15 -10.97
N THR A 82 9.02 -10.47 -10.24
CA THR A 82 9.28 -10.20 -8.83
C THR A 82 7.97 -10.27 -8.05
N PHE A 83 7.76 -11.38 -7.35
CA PHE A 83 6.83 -11.47 -6.22
C PHE A 83 7.44 -10.71 -5.03
N GLY A 84 7.57 -9.39 -5.16
CA GLY A 84 7.83 -8.50 -4.05
C GLY A 84 6.55 -8.38 -3.25
N VAL A 85 6.17 -9.44 -2.52
CA VAL A 85 5.02 -9.41 -1.63
C VAL A 85 5.33 -8.40 -0.54
N LYS A 86 4.58 -7.30 -0.51
CA LYS A 86 4.64 -6.35 0.59
C LYS A 86 4.11 -7.07 1.83
N ARG A 87 5.03 -7.59 2.65
CA ARG A 87 4.72 -8.24 3.92
C ARG A 87 4.06 -7.19 4.83
N PHE A 88 2.81 -7.44 5.19
CA PHE A 88 2.07 -6.69 6.21
C PHE A 88 2.76 -6.80 7.57
#